data_AF-A0A1I1VZ65-F1
#
_entry.id   AF-A0A1I1VZ65-F1
#
_cell.length_a   1.000
_cell.length_b   1.000
_cell.length_c   1.000
_cell.angle_alpha   90.00
_cell.angle_beta   90.00
_cell.angle_gamma   90.00
#
_symmetry.space_group_name_H-M   'P 1'
#
loop_
_entity.id
_entity.type
_entity.pdbx_description
1 polymer ?
#
loop_
_entity_poly.entity_id
_entity_poly.type
_entity_poly.pdbx_seq_one_letter_code
_entity_poly.pdbx_strand_id
1 'polypeptide(L)'
;MLVVDLDGEPLAPLPALEEILLCLGTWEDDDRQDPCADTEPLRVPAPLAGRVALAAVQRLLTDLTPTQSRRPERGRLLAPDGRYEHAPLTALTLPAADIDLLSATAAALGHPGLDPDIGELVDTHSEQLTLGYRQAEPPELVSHLARLAGLLDLAPTDDTRLLTARLRATPPGTDCVLSDAEEAAHARTADRMNHIWAHGSGIDRYLY
;
A
#
# COMPACT_ATOMS: atom_id res chain seq x y z
N MET A 1 -13.16 2.10 -4.05
CA MET A 1 -11.85 1.93 -4.71
C MET A 1 -11.67 0.47 -5.10
N LEU A 2 -10.83 0.20 -6.10
CA LEU A 2 -10.38 -1.14 -6.45
C LEU A 2 -8.95 -1.36 -5.97
N VAL A 3 -8.71 -2.49 -5.33
CA VAL A 3 -7.38 -2.96 -4.94
C VAL A 3 -7.12 -4.26 -5.69
N VAL A 4 -5.99 -4.33 -6.38
CA VAL A 4 -5.53 -5.55 -7.03
C VAL A 4 -4.82 -6.44 -6.01
N ASP A 5 -5.07 -7.75 -6.08
CA ASP A 5 -4.28 -8.72 -5.33
C ASP A 5 -2.92 -8.86 -6.00
N LEU A 6 -1.88 -8.48 -5.27
CA LEU A 6 -0.48 -8.55 -5.69
C LEU A 6 0.29 -9.52 -4.81
N ASP A 7 -0.36 -10.59 -4.36
CA ASP A 7 0.26 -11.68 -3.61
C ASP A 7 0.98 -11.20 -2.33
N GLY A 8 0.46 -10.14 -1.70
CA GLY A 8 1.04 -9.57 -0.50
C GLY A 8 2.17 -8.56 -0.73
N GLU A 9 2.63 -8.34 -1.97
CA GLU A 9 3.64 -7.31 -2.28
C GLU A 9 3.28 -5.91 -1.73
N PRO A 10 2.02 -5.43 -1.81
CA PRO A 10 1.63 -4.11 -1.30
C PRO A 10 1.60 -4.06 0.22
N LEU A 11 1.51 -5.22 0.87
CA LEU A 11 1.63 -5.30 2.33
C LEU A 11 3.08 -5.18 2.75
N ALA A 12 4.07 -5.65 1.98
CA ALA A 12 5.48 -5.68 2.40
C ALA A 12 6.00 -4.38 3.05
N PRO A 13 5.75 -3.17 2.50
CA PRO A 13 6.24 -1.93 3.12
C PRO A 13 5.48 -1.49 4.39
N LEU A 14 4.24 -1.98 4.60
CA LEU A 14 3.39 -1.50 5.69
C LEU A 14 3.83 -1.99 7.08
N PRO A 15 4.22 -3.27 7.31
CA PRO A 15 4.79 -3.71 8.58
C PRO A 15 6.11 -3.00 8.91
N ALA A 16 6.98 -2.78 7.92
CA ALA A 16 8.22 -2.03 8.16
C ALA A 16 7.92 -0.59 8.60
N LEU A 17 6.94 0.06 7.96
CA LEU A 17 6.47 1.36 8.39
C LEU A 17 5.83 1.34 9.79
N GLU A 18 5.05 0.30 10.10
CA GLU A 18 4.46 0.12 11.44
C GLU A 18 5.54 0.06 12.52
N GLU A 19 6.59 -0.74 12.32
CA GLU A 19 7.71 -0.87 13.26
C GLU A 19 8.46 0.46 13.45
N ILE A 20 8.76 1.18 12.37
CA ILE A 20 9.37 2.52 12.45
C ILE A 20 8.50 3.44 13.32
N LEU A 21 7.20 3.48 13.08
CA LEU A 21 6.28 4.35 13.82
C LEU A 21 6.10 3.92 15.29
N LEU A 22 6.22 2.63 15.59
CA LEU A 22 6.26 2.12 16.98
C LEU A 22 7.54 2.56 17.70
N CYS A 23 8.70 2.48 17.03
CA CYS A 23 9.97 2.98 17.57
C CYS A 23 9.90 4.48 17.86
N LEU A 24 9.42 5.28 16.90
CA LEU A 24 9.24 6.73 17.10
C LEU A 24 8.28 7.03 18.27
N GLY A 25 7.17 6.30 18.36
CA GLY A 25 6.23 6.44 19.46
C GLY A 25 6.79 6.02 20.83
N THR A 26 7.83 5.18 20.86
CA THR A 26 8.57 4.82 22.08
C THR A 26 9.53 5.94 22.47
N TRP A 27 10.27 6.50 21.51
CA TRP A 27 11.14 7.65 21.74
C TRP A 27 10.37 8.85 22.28
N GLU A 28 9.19 9.16 21.72
CA GLU A 28 8.33 10.23 22.22
C GLU A 28 7.82 9.96 23.64
N ASP A 29 7.60 8.70 24.02
CA ASP A 29 7.15 8.33 25.37
C ASP A 29 8.30 8.43 26.39
N ASP A 30 9.50 7.98 26.02
CA ASP A 30 10.70 8.04 26.85
C ASP A 30 11.08 9.49 27.15
N ASP A 31 11.13 10.36 26.14
CA ASP A 31 11.40 11.81 26.32
C ASP A 31 10.37 12.49 27.24
N ARG A 32 9.12 12.01 27.24
CA ARG A 32 8.06 12.53 28.12
C ARG A 32 8.18 12.02 29.55
N GLN A 33 8.69 10.81 29.76
CA GLN A 33 8.79 10.17 31.06
C GLN A 33 10.10 10.48 31.79
N ASP A 34 11.21 10.60 31.08
CA ASP A 34 12.54 10.87 31.62
C ASP A 34 13.31 11.88 30.77
N PRO A 35 12.92 13.18 30.82
CA PRO A 35 13.59 14.22 30.05
C PRO A 35 15.02 14.38 30.56
N CYS A 36 16.00 13.97 29.75
CA CYS A 36 17.41 14.17 30.06
C CYS A 36 17.71 15.68 30.14
N ALA A 37 18.30 16.14 31.24
CA ALA A 37 18.58 17.56 31.46
C ALA A 37 19.63 18.13 30.48
N ASP A 38 20.42 17.27 29.84
CA ASP A 38 21.56 17.64 28.99
C ASP A 38 21.31 17.38 27.49
N THR A 39 20.13 16.89 27.10
CA THR A 39 19.79 16.58 25.69
C THR A 39 18.53 17.32 25.25
N GLU A 40 18.55 17.91 24.06
CA GLU A 40 17.33 18.50 23.49
C GLU A 40 16.35 17.35 23.10
N PRO A 41 15.06 17.43 23.45
CA PRO A 41 14.09 16.38 23.13
C PRO A 41 13.95 16.17 21.62
N LEU A 42 13.84 14.92 21.18
CA LEU A 42 13.67 14.60 19.78
C LEU A 42 12.32 15.17 19.30
N ARG A 43 12.37 16.04 18.29
CA ARG A 43 11.18 16.63 17.69
C ARG A 43 10.74 15.82 16.48
N VAL A 44 9.97 14.76 16.74
CA VAL A 44 9.32 14.00 15.67
C VAL A 44 8.35 14.94 14.91
N PRO A 45 8.46 15.08 13.58
CA PRO A 45 7.58 15.95 12.81
C PRO A 45 6.21 15.30 12.54
N ALA A 46 5.18 16.10 12.28
CA ALA A 46 3.92 15.58 11.75
C ALA A 46 4.11 15.04 10.32
N PRO A 47 3.45 13.95 9.90
CA PRO A 47 2.46 13.16 10.66
C PRO A 47 3.08 12.00 11.49
N LEU A 48 4.41 11.89 11.56
CA LEU A 48 5.10 10.82 12.28
C LEU A 48 4.85 10.90 13.80
N ALA A 49 4.68 12.12 14.31
CA ALA A 49 4.44 12.39 15.72
C ALA A 49 3.06 11.95 16.21
N GLY A 50 2.98 11.62 17.51
CA GLY A 50 1.70 11.42 18.20
C GLY A 50 0.89 10.21 17.73
N ARG A 51 1.56 9.22 17.11
CA ARG A 51 0.98 7.94 16.66
C ARG A 51 -0.18 8.04 15.67
N VAL A 52 -0.36 9.20 15.02
CA VAL A 52 -1.45 9.41 14.06
C VAL A 52 -1.24 8.56 12.80
N ALA A 53 -0.03 8.60 12.24
CA ALA A 53 0.35 7.76 11.11
C ALA A 53 0.28 6.26 11.48
N LEU A 54 0.70 5.87 12.69
CA LEU A 54 0.67 4.49 13.15
C LEU A 54 -0.76 3.92 13.13
N ALA A 55 -1.71 4.67 13.69
CA ALA A 55 -3.11 4.25 13.72
C ALA A 55 -3.70 4.10 12.31
N ALA A 56 -3.30 4.95 11.35
CA ALA A 56 -3.73 4.83 9.95
C ALA A 56 -3.12 3.59 9.28
N VAL A 57 -1.83 3.34 9.46
CA VAL A 57 -1.15 2.15 8.91
C VAL A 57 -1.78 0.86 9.43
N GLN A 58 -2.11 0.79 10.72
CA GLN A 58 -2.77 -0.38 11.31
C GLN A 58 -4.18 -0.64 10.74
N ARG A 59 -4.96 0.42 10.49
CA ARG A 59 -6.26 0.30 9.80
C ARG A 59 -6.08 -0.17 8.37
N LEU A 60 -5.14 0.43 7.63
CA LEU A 60 -4.82 0.01 6.26
C LEU A 60 -4.37 -1.45 6.20
N LEU A 61 -3.50 -1.90 7.11
CA LEU A 61 -3.10 -3.31 7.23
C LEU A 61 -4.30 -4.20 7.48
N THR A 62 -5.19 -3.82 8.40
CA THR A 62 -6.41 -4.60 8.72
C THR A 62 -7.33 -4.75 7.51
N ASP A 63 -7.52 -3.69 6.75
CA ASP A 63 -8.43 -3.67 5.59
C ASP A 63 -7.81 -4.32 4.35
N LEU A 64 -6.50 -4.13 4.13
CA LEU A 64 -5.79 -4.65 2.96
C LEU A 64 -5.36 -6.10 3.12
N THR A 65 -5.00 -6.56 4.31
CA THR A 65 -4.49 -7.93 4.53
C THR A 65 -5.42 -9.02 3.99
N PRO A 66 -6.74 -8.98 4.23
CA PRO A 66 -7.65 -9.94 3.64
C PRO A 66 -7.54 -9.95 2.12
N THR A 67 -7.32 -8.78 1.50
CA THR A 67 -7.31 -8.57 0.04
C THR A 67 -6.12 -9.13 -0.71
N GLN A 68 -5.03 -9.41 -0.02
CA GLN A 68 -3.74 -9.76 -0.62
C GLN A 68 -3.40 -11.24 -0.42
N SER A 69 -4.39 -12.10 -0.65
CA SER A 69 -4.20 -13.54 -0.56
C SER A 69 -5.08 -14.25 -1.59
N ARG A 70 -4.45 -15.09 -2.42
CA ARG A 70 -5.10 -16.03 -3.35
C ARG A 70 -5.78 -17.18 -2.63
N ARG A 71 -6.70 -16.87 -1.71
CA ARG A 71 -7.48 -17.90 -1.03
C ARG A 71 -8.56 -18.41 -1.98
N PRO A 72 -8.76 -19.75 -2.08
CA PRO A 72 -9.83 -20.35 -2.88
C PRO A 72 -11.23 -19.81 -2.55
N GLU A 73 -11.39 -19.29 -1.33
CA GLU A 73 -12.62 -18.73 -0.76
C GLU A 73 -13.07 -17.40 -1.39
N ARG A 74 -12.30 -16.84 -2.32
CA ARG A 74 -12.55 -15.49 -2.86
C ARG A 74 -13.25 -15.44 -4.21
N GLY A 75 -13.43 -16.60 -4.84
CA GLY A 75 -13.95 -16.69 -6.20
C GLY A 75 -12.94 -16.16 -7.21
N ARG A 76 -13.01 -16.66 -8.44
CA ARG A 76 -12.11 -16.27 -9.53
C ARG A 76 -12.68 -15.12 -10.33
N LEU A 77 -11.84 -14.23 -10.83
CA LEU A 77 -12.23 -13.24 -11.82
C LEU A 77 -11.95 -13.81 -13.21
N LEU A 78 -12.99 -14.16 -13.96
CA LEU A 78 -12.88 -14.89 -15.21
C LEU A 78 -13.22 -14.01 -16.41
N ALA A 79 -12.54 -14.26 -17.52
CA ALA A 79 -12.86 -13.68 -18.83
C ALA A 79 -14.27 -14.08 -19.30
N PRO A 80 -14.83 -13.43 -20.33
CA PRO A 80 -16.19 -13.69 -20.81
C PRO A 80 -16.45 -15.13 -21.27
N ASP A 81 -15.41 -15.82 -21.72
CA ASP A 81 -15.47 -17.23 -22.09
C ASP A 81 -15.41 -18.21 -20.90
N GLY A 82 -15.13 -17.69 -19.70
CA GLY A 82 -14.98 -18.43 -18.45
C GLY A 82 -13.73 -19.29 -18.36
N ARG A 83 -12.80 -19.21 -19.33
CA ARG A 83 -11.63 -20.09 -19.42
C ARG A 83 -10.38 -19.45 -18.85
N TYR A 84 -10.25 -18.15 -19.03
CA TYR A 84 -9.08 -17.40 -18.61
C TYR A 84 -9.38 -16.68 -17.28
N GLU A 85 -8.43 -16.73 -16.35
CA GLU A 85 -8.52 -16.10 -15.03
C GLU A 85 -7.64 -14.86 -14.98
N HIS A 86 -8.24 -13.72 -14.69
CA HIS A 86 -7.55 -12.45 -14.48
C HIS A 86 -6.98 -12.35 -13.06
N ALA A 87 -5.99 -11.47 -12.88
CA ALA A 87 -5.54 -11.06 -11.56
C ALA A 87 -6.74 -10.62 -10.69
N PRO A 88 -6.89 -11.15 -9.45
CA PRO A 88 -8.03 -10.81 -8.62
C PRO A 88 -8.11 -9.31 -8.31
N LEU A 89 -9.31 -8.74 -8.40
CA LEU A 89 -9.62 -7.37 -7.96
C LEU A 89 -10.62 -7.42 -6.81
N THR A 90 -10.33 -6.67 -5.74
CA THR A 90 -11.25 -6.48 -4.62
C THR A 90 -11.76 -5.04 -4.59
N ALA A 91 -13.08 -4.87 -4.50
CA ALA A 91 -13.68 -3.55 -4.27
C ALA A 91 -13.69 -3.24 -2.76
N LEU A 92 -12.90 -2.25 -2.35
CA LEU A 92 -12.82 -1.77 -0.96
C LEU A 92 -13.31 -0.33 -0.82
N THR A 93 -13.68 0.02 0.41
CA THR A 93 -13.91 1.39 0.85
C THR A 93 -12.90 1.67 1.95
N LEU A 94 -11.87 2.47 1.65
CA LEU A 94 -10.90 2.95 2.63
C LEU A 94 -11.19 4.42 2.95
N PRO A 95 -10.95 4.90 4.19
CA PRO A 95 -11.02 6.32 4.50
C PRO A 95 -9.97 7.10 3.72
N ALA A 96 -10.38 8.17 3.01
CA ALA A 96 -9.44 9.03 2.27
C ALA A 96 -8.36 9.62 3.19
N ALA A 97 -8.73 9.96 4.43
CA ALA A 97 -7.79 10.46 5.43
C ALA A 97 -6.64 9.48 5.75
N ASP A 98 -6.87 8.17 5.67
CA ASP A 98 -5.83 7.16 5.92
C ASP A 98 -4.85 7.08 4.74
N ILE A 99 -5.34 7.27 3.51
CA ILE A 99 -4.52 7.33 2.30
C ILE A 99 -3.71 8.64 2.27
N ASP A 100 -4.33 9.76 2.62
CA ASP A 100 -3.68 11.06 2.76
C ASP A 100 -2.56 11.00 3.81
N LEU A 101 -2.82 10.35 4.95
CA LEU A 101 -1.81 10.13 6.00
C LEU A 101 -0.67 9.24 5.52
N LEU A 102 -0.94 8.18 4.77
CA LEU A 102 0.11 7.33 4.19
C LEU A 102 1.00 8.14 3.22
N SER A 103 0.39 8.95 2.36
CA SER A 103 1.10 9.81 1.41
C SER A 103 1.95 10.87 2.12
N ALA A 104 1.38 11.57 3.10
CA ALA A 104 2.08 12.55 3.92
C ALA A 104 3.22 11.92 4.74
N THR A 105 3.04 10.70 5.22
CA THR A 105 4.07 9.92 5.93
C THR A 105 5.24 9.60 5.00
N ALA A 106 4.97 9.10 3.79
CA ALA A 106 6.01 8.85 2.80
C ALA A 106 6.79 10.13 2.46
N ALA A 107 6.09 11.26 2.28
CA ALA A 107 6.71 12.56 2.02
C ALA A 107 7.59 13.05 3.19
N ALA A 108 7.14 12.85 4.43
CA ALA A 108 7.91 13.23 5.62
C ALA A 108 9.18 12.38 5.77
N LEU A 109 9.08 11.06 5.57
CA LEU A 109 10.24 10.15 5.62
C LEU A 109 11.23 10.39 4.48
N GLY A 110 10.77 10.86 3.32
CA GLY A 110 11.62 11.22 2.18
C GLY A 110 12.18 12.65 2.24
N HIS A 111 11.92 13.42 3.31
CA HIS A 111 12.29 14.83 3.36
C HIS A 111 13.82 15.00 3.56
N PRO A 112 14.53 15.81 2.75
CA PRO A 112 15.97 16.01 2.90
C PRO A 112 16.42 16.61 4.24
N GLY A 113 15.50 17.25 4.97
CA GLY A 113 15.72 17.80 6.31
C GLY A 113 15.21 16.90 7.43
N LEU A 114 14.98 15.61 7.17
CA LEU A 114 14.62 14.65 8.20
C LEU A 114 15.74 14.56 9.25
N ASP A 115 15.35 14.42 10.51
CA ASP A 115 16.29 14.22 11.61
C ASP A 115 17.18 12.99 11.34
N PRO A 116 18.52 13.08 11.51
CA PRO A 116 19.44 11.99 11.20
C PRO A 116 19.13 10.68 11.92
N ASP A 117 18.66 10.72 13.17
CA ASP A 117 18.36 9.53 13.95
C ASP A 117 17.12 8.82 13.40
N ILE A 118 16.13 9.59 12.93
CA ILE A 118 14.96 9.06 12.22
C ILE A 118 15.37 8.51 10.84
N GLY A 119 16.29 9.19 10.14
CA GLY A 119 16.85 8.72 8.88
C GLY A 119 17.55 7.36 9.00
N GLU A 120 18.42 7.20 10.01
CA GLU A 120 19.12 5.94 10.29
C GLU A 120 18.14 4.79 10.62
N LEU A 121 17.08 5.08 11.37
CA LEU A 121 16.02 4.12 11.65
C LEU A 121 15.32 3.67 10.35
N VAL A 122 14.98 4.60 9.46
CA VAL A 122 14.35 4.30 8.17
C VAL A 122 15.27 3.47 7.29
N ASP A 123 16.56 3.80 7.24
CA ASP A 123 17.56 3.05 6.46
C ASP A 123 17.69 1.61 6.97
N THR A 124 17.78 1.44 8.30
CA THR A 124 17.85 0.11 8.93
C THR A 124 16.67 -0.79 8.54
N HIS A 125 15.44 -0.25 8.55
CA HIS A 125 14.25 -1.02 8.16
C HIS A 125 14.12 -1.18 6.64
N SER A 126 14.66 -0.25 5.85
CA SER A 126 14.71 -0.38 4.39
C SER A 126 15.62 -1.54 3.98
N GLU A 127 16.79 -1.70 4.61
CA GLU A 127 17.70 -2.82 4.34
C GLU A 127 17.07 -4.19 4.64
N GLN A 128 16.23 -4.28 5.68
CA GLN A 128 15.51 -5.50 6.04
C GLN A 128 14.49 -5.91 4.96
N LEU A 129 13.86 -4.96 4.28
CA LEU A 129 12.96 -5.23 3.16
C LEU A 129 13.72 -5.77 1.94
N THR A 130 14.90 -5.20 1.66
CA THR A 130 15.74 -5.61 0.52
C THR A 130 16.40 -6.98 0.74
N LEU A 131 16.67 -7.42 1.98
CA LEU A 131 17.25 -8.75 2.23
C LEU A 131 16.33 -9.93 1.83
N GLY A 132 15.04 -9.69 1.59
CA GLY A 132 14.07 -10.67 1.06
C GLY A 132 13.93 -10.70 -0.46
N TYR A 133 14.34 -9.65 -1.18
CA TYR A 133 14.18 -9.49 -2.63
C TYR A 133 15.55 -9.27 -3.31
N ARG A 134 15.86 -10.01 -4.38
CA ARG A 134 17.16 -9.89 -5.07
C ARG A 134 17.49 -8.43 -5.44
N GLN A 135 18.53 -7.88 -4.82
CA GLN A 135 19.36 -6.72 -5.23
C GLN A 135 18.67 -5.64 -6.11
N ALA A 136 18.22 -4.53 -5.52
CA ALA A 136 18.38 -3.18 -6.06
C ALA A 136 18.08 -2.06 -5.02
N GLU A 137 19.04 -1.11 -4.93
CA GLU A 137 19.14 0.28 -4.39
C GLU A 137 18.15 0.89 -3.35
N PRO A 138 18.64 1.66 -2.34
CA PRO A 138 17.82 2.36 -1.33
C PRO A 138 17.43 3.83 -1.65
N PRO A 139 16.44 4.43 -0.94
CA PRO A 139 15.59 3.81 0.08
C PRO A 139 14.27 3.32 -0.53
N GLU A 140 14.24 2.01 -0.79
CA GLU A 140 13.16 1.27 -1.43
C GLU A 140 11.81 1.49 -0.73
N LEU A 141 11.82 1.69 0.60
CA LEU A 141 10.65 1.86 1.43
C LEU A 141 9.83 3.12 1.09
N VAL A 142 10.44 4.31 1.03
CA VAL A 142 9.70 5.55 0.77
C VAL A 142 9.06 5.52 -0.63
N SER A 143 9.78 5.01 -1.62
CA SER A 143 9.25 4.79 -2.97
C SER A 143 8.11 3.77 -2.98
N HIS A 144 8.22 2.68 -2.22
CA HIS A 144 7.15 1.68 -2.07
C HIS A 144 5.90 2.27 -1.42
N LEU A 145 6.06 3.06 -0.36
CA LEU A 145 4.95 3.73 0.31
C LEU A 145 4.27 4.76 -0.59
N ALA A 146 5.04 5.55 -1.34
CA ALA A 146 4.50 6.51 -2.30
C ALA A 146 3.72 5.83 -3.44
N ARG A 147 4.25 4.70 -3.97
CA ARG A 147 3.53 3.89 -4.96
C ARG A 147 2.25 3.29 -4.41
N LEU A 148 2.30 2.76 -3.19
CA LEU A 148 1.13 2.21 -2.53
C LEU A 148 0.07 3.28 -2.34
N ALA A 149 0.43 4.46 -1.83
CA ALA A 149 -0.48 5.59 -1.70
C ALA A 149 -1.08 5.98 -3.07
N GLY A 150 -0.27 6.06 -4.13
CA GLY A 150 -0.77 6.35 -5.48
C GLY A 150 -1.69 5.28 -6.06
N LEU A 151 -1.45 4.00 -5.74
CA LEU A 151 -2.34 2.90 -6.10
C LEU A 151 -3.66 2.99 -5.35
N LEU A 152 -3.60 3.36 -4.06
CA LEU A 152 -4.76 3.56 -3.19
C LEU A 152 -5.47 4.92 -3.41
N ASP A 153 -4.91 5.82 -4.21
CA ASP A 153 -5.56 7.08 -4.59
C ASP A 153 -5.84 7.13 -6.10
N LEU A 154 -6.11 5.96 -6.69
CA LEU A 154 -6.43 5.85 -8.10
C LEU A 154 -7.71 6.62 -8.44
N ALA A 155 -7.57 7.67 -9.24
CA ALA A 155 -8.68 8.51 -9.67
C ALA A 155 -9.83 7.69 -10.29
N PRO A 156 -11.09 7.91 -9.86
CA PRO A 156 -12.22 7.13 -10.33
C PRO A 156 -12.53 7.45 -11.80
N THR A 157 -12.53 6.42 -12.64
CA THR A 157 -13.01 6.44 -14.03
C THR A 157 -14.27 5.59 -14.19
N ASP A 158 -14.94 5.73 -15.32
CA ASP A 158 -16.10 4.89 -15.65
C ASP A 158 -15.76 3.39 -15.62
N ASP A 159 -14.57 3.02 -16.07
CA ASP A 159 -14.04 1.65 -15.96
C ASP A 159 -13.98 1.16 -14.50
N THR A 160 -13.36 1.94 -13.62
CA THR A 160 -13.27 1.56 -12.19
C THR A 160 -14.63 1.54 -11.51
N ARG A 161 -15.58 2.39 -11.92
CA ARG A 161 -16.97 2.39 -11.41
C ARG A 161 -17.72 1.15 -11.87
N LEU A 162 -17.60 0.79 -13.14
CA LEU A 162 -18.20 -0.40 -13.73
C LEU A 162 -17.72 -1.66 -13.00
N LEU A 163 -16.41 -1.83 -12.88
CA LEU A 163 -15.79 -2.95 -12.17
C LEU A 163 -16.15 -2.97 -10.68
N THR A 164 -16.17 -1.81 -10.01
CA THR A 164 -16.59 -1.71 -8.61
C THR A 164 -18.04 -2.16 -8.43
N ALA A 165 -18.94 -1.73 -9.32
CA ALA A 165 -20.34 -2.13 -9.28
C ALA A 165 -20.49 -3.64 -9.50
N ARG A 166 -19.76 -4.20 -10.48
CA ARG A 166 -19.75 -5.63 -10.77
C ARG A 166 -19.28 -6.45 -9.58
N LEU A 167 -18.11 -6.13 -9.01
CA LEU A 167 -17.52 -6.86 -7.89
C LEU A 167 -18.37 -6.77 -6.62
N ARG A 168 -19.04 -5.64 -6.36
CA ARG A 168 -19.96 -5.49 -5.22
C ARG A 168 -21.27 -6.27 -5.40
N ALA A 169 -21.69 -6.50 -6.65
CA ALA A 169 -22.87 -7.30 -6.95
C ALA A 169 -22.60 -8.81 -6.89
N THR A 170 -21.33 -9.22 -7.01
CA THR A 170 -20.93 -10.63 -6.90
C THR A 170 -20.82 -11.05 -5.42
N PRO A 171 -21.50 -12.11 -4.99
CA PRO A 171 -21.35 -12.63 -3.63
C PRO A 171 -19.90 -13.07 -3.35
N PRO A 172 -19.39 -12.85 -2.13
CA PRO A 172 -18.06 -13.32 -1.74
C PRO A 172 -17.88 -14.82 -2.00
N GLY A 173 -16.74 -15.22 -2.55
CA GLY A 173 -16.42 -16.63 -2.83
C GLY A 173 -17.07 -17.22 -4.08
N THR A 174 -17.76 -16.41 -4.87
CA THR A 174 -18.34 -16.85 -6.15
C THR A 174 -17.48 -16.36 -7.31
N ASP A 175 -17.28 -17.23 -8.31
CA ASP A 175 -16.60 -16.85 -9.55
C ASP A 175 -17.37 -15.71 -10.25
N CYS A 176 -16.63 -14.67 -10.62
CA CYS A 176 -17.13 -13.51 -11.33
C CYS A 176 -16.70 -13.59 -12.81
N VAL A 177 -17.62 -13.99 -13.68
CA VAL A 177 -17.41 -13.94 -15.13
C VAL A 177 -17.69 -12.52 -15.62
N LEU A 178 -16.70 -11.90 -16.26
CA LEU A 178 -16.81 -10.56 -16.85
C LEU A 178 -17.55 -10.62 -18.19
N SER A 179 -18.27 -9.57 -18.55
CA SER A 179 -18.69 -9.31 -19.93
C SER A 179 -17.55 -8.69 -20.75
N ASP A 180 -17.64 -8.71 -22.08
CA ASP A 180 -16.60 -8.12 -22.96
C ASP A 180 -16.28 -6.65 -22.60
N ALA A 181 -17.31 -5.88 -22.22
CA ALA A 181 -17.13 -4.50 -21.80
C ALA A 181 -16.40 -4.38 -20.45
N GLU A 182 -16.68 -5.28 -19.51
CA GLU A 182 -16.02 -5.33 -18.20
C GLU A 182 -14.58 -5.86 -18.32
N GLU A 183 -14.31 -6.82 -19.20
CA GLU A 183 -12.96 -7.29 -19.50
C GLU A 183 -12.10 -6.16 -20.11
N ALA A 184 -12.66 -5.41 -21.07
CA ALA A 184 -11.96 -4.26 -21.63
C ALA A 184 -11.68 -3.17 -20.57
N ALA A 185 -12.63 -2.94 -19.65
CA ALA A 185 -12.44 -2.04 -18.50
C ALA A 185 -11.38 -2.58 -17.52
N HIS A 186 -11.35 -3.89 -17.31
CA HIS A 186 -10.34 -4.58 -16.50
C HIS A 186 -8.94 -4.35 -17.07
N ALA A 187 -8.74 -4.62 -18.36
CA ALA A 187 -7.45 -4.43 -19.04
C ALA A 187 -6.92 -2.99 -18.87
N ARG A 188 -7.75 -1.97 -19.15
CA ARG A 188 -7.35 -0.55 -18.97
C ARG A 188 -7.07 -0.18 -17.52
N THR A 189 -7.82 -0.74 -16.57
CA THR A 189 -7.62 -0.50 -15.13
C THR A 189 -6.33 -1.16 -14.66
N ALA A 190 -6.09 -2.40 -15.06
CA ALA A 190 -4.87 -3.15 -14.77
C ALA A 190 -3.66 -2.40 -15.32
N ASP A 191 -3.66 -2.00 -16.60
CA ASP A 191 -2.57 -1.21 -17.20
C ASP A 191 -2.23 0.04 -16.40
N ARG A 192 -3.24 0.73 -15.87
CA ARG A 192 -3.04 1.93 -15.06
C ARG A 192 -2.45 1.64 -13.68
N MET A 193 -2.96 0.62 -12.98
CA MET A 193 -2.41 0.13 -11.69
C MET A 193 -0.94 -0.28 -11.85
N ASN A 194 -0.69 -0.99 -12.94
CA ASN A 194 0.58 -1.55 -13.33
C ASN A 194 1.61 -0.46 -13.66
N HIS A 195 1.20 0.60 -14.38
CA HIS A 195 2.04 1.78 -14.62
C HIS A 195 2.49 2.48 -13.33
N ILE A 196 1.59 2.60 -12.35
CA ILE A 196 1.89 3.20 -11.03
C ILE A 196 2.84 2.30 -10.23
N TRP A 197 2.57 0.99 -10.19
CA TRP A 197 3.36 0.04 -9.40
C TRP A 197 4.77 -0.17 -9.98
N ALA A 198 4.91 -0.23 -11.30
CA ALA A 198 6.17 -0.54 -11.99
C ALA A 198 7.04 0.68 -12.37
N HIS A 199 6.75 1.89 -11.84
CA HIS A 199 7.51 3.12 -12.18
C HIS A 199 7.61 3.39 -13.69
N GLY A 200 6.57 3.05 -14.47
CA GLY A 200 6.62 3.24 -15.92
C GLY A 200 7.68 2.41 -16.67
N SER A 201 8.37 1.47 -16.01
CA SER A 201 9.12 0.42 -16.70
C SER A 201 8.09 -0.54 -17.33
N GLY A 202 7.67 -0.20 -18.54
CA GLY A 202 6.82 -1.07 -19.33
C GLY A 202 7.46 -2.45 -19.49
N ILE A 203 6.59 -3.46 -19.49
CA ILE A 203 6.78 -4.84 -19.96
C ILE A 203 6.79 -5.89 -18.80
N ASP A 204 5.75 -6.75 -18.87
CA ASP A 204 5.67 -8.13 -18.36
C ASP A 204 5.23 -8.46 -16.92
N ARG A 205 4.20 -7.82 -16.35
CA ARG A 205 3.55 -8.42 -15.15
C ARG A 205 2.07 -8.76 -15.24
N TYR A 206 1.32 -8.22 -16.20
CA TYR A 206 -0.11 -8.49 -16.39
C TYR A 206 -0.46 -8.96 -17.81
N LEU A 207 0.57 -9.33 -18.59
CA LEU A 207 0.40 -10.08 -19.83
C LEU A 207 0.39 -11.58 -19.51
N TYR A 208 -0.57 -12.06 -18.71
CA TYR A 208 -0.86 -13.49 -18.65
C TYR A 208 -2.30 -13.72 -18.37
#